data_AF-A0AAX4P803-F1
#
_entry.id   AF-A0AAX4P803-F1
#
_cell.length_a   1.000
_cell.length_b   1.000
_cell.length_c   1.000
_cell.angle_alpha   90.00
_cell.angle_beta   90.00
_cell.angle_gamma   90.00
#
_symmetry.space_group_name_H-M   'P 1'
#
loop_
_entity.id
_entity.type
_entity.pdbx_description
1 polymer ?
#
loop_
_entity_poly.entity_id
_entity_poly.type
_entity_poly.pdbx_seq_one_letter_code
_entity_poly.pdbx_strand_id
1 'polypeptide(L)'
;MGTSMGMERVLARASAAYVVFLAWVYVACYARAAAASGESFDCNTVEVRSPESGFNGLNGTHSLSKLKIASLNAEWLFDGKDDPSYSPWHPGKTSCPGMKHCGTEQGAQDHISKISEYVKLVNADILNLVEVEDCNILREVIDRSRVSEYSPLLRKGIDTATKQNVAMLTKLAPTEPLYRLDAKASYPVEGSACGYTKEGKRTTLSKNYVAHFDINGMTVAFHSLHLKAFPKDPYSCAKREGQAKIARDSIRESIDRGHEVVVFGDLNDFSYEFQDVQDSVPTSKVLSILRGETEDGETDLVNVMEYISKGERYSNWWDKNGNDVVDGSGEYSQIDHVLLSKKLASHVSEVEIFHGYDPALVSDHFPVIVSFDFGEKRGALEVPTGAEGETEGEEDPLTTTHTAEIALACLVLFVVASVVVRRRSKSKRTDGQVSYQMAQI
;
A
#
# COMPACT_ATOMS: atom_id res chain seq x y z
N MET A 1 13.83 54.69 51.66
CA MET A 1 13.59 54.57 50.21
C MET A 1 14.72 53.80 49.50
N GLY A 2 15.07 52.57 49.93
CA GLY A 2 16.26 51.87 49.42
C GLY A 2 16.08 50.40 48.98
N THR A 3 14.90 49.80 49.17
CA THR A 3 14.71 48.34 48.98
C THR A 3 13.92 47.97 47.72
N SER A 4 13.35 48.94 46.98
CA SER A 4 12.51 48.66 45.80
C SER A 4 13.32 48.33 44.53
N MET A 5 14.47 48.99 44.31
CA MET A 5 15.24 48.83 43.06
C MET A 5 15.96 47.46 42.92
N GLY A 6 16.16 46.73 44.02
CA GLY A 6 16.83 45.43 43.98
C GLY A 6 15.95 44.34 43.35
N MET A 7 14.64 44.39 43.61
CA MET A 7 13.72 43.33 43.19
C MET A 7 13.39 43.40 41.70
N GLU A 8 13.31 44.60 41.11
CA GLU A 8 13.09 44.77 39.67
C GLU A 8 14.26 44.23 38.82
N ARG A 9 15.50 44.42 39.27
CA ARG A 9 16.68 43.88 38.56
C ARG A 9 16.74 42.35 38.62
N VAL A 10 16.31 41.75 39.74
CA VAL A 10 16.25 40.29 39.89
C VAL A 10 15.14 39.72 39.00
N LEU A 11 13.96 40.35 38.97
CA LEU A 11 12.85 39.93 38.12
C LEU A 11 13.16 40.09 36.62
N ALA A 12 13.85 41.16 36.23
CA ALA A 12 14.27 41.37 34.84
C ALA A 12 15.28 40.29 34.38
N ARG A 13 16.24 39.93 35.24
CA ARG A 13 17.21 38.85 34.96
C ARG A 13 16.55 37.48 34.91
N ALA A 14 15.61 37.19 35.81
CA ALA A 14 14.83 35.96 35.78
C ALA A 14 13.95 35.86 34.52
N SER A 15 13.34 36.96 34.08
CA SER A 15 12.55 37.03 32.85
C SER A 15 13.42 36.78 31.61
N ALA A 16 14.59 37.41 31.52
CA ALA A 16 15.53 37.19 30.42
C ALA A 16 16.02 35.74 30.36
N ALA A 17 16.38 35.14 31.51
CA ALA A 17 16.78 33.74 31.57
C ALA A 17 15.64 32.79 31.15
N TYR A 18 14.40 33.09 31.52
CA TYR A 18 13.23 32.31 31.14
C TYR A 18 12.93 32.38 29.63
N VAL A 19 13.05 33.57 29.02
CA VAL A 19 12.88 33.73 27.56
C VAL A 19 13.97 32.98 26.79
N VAL A 20 15.22 33.04 27.24
CA VAL A 20 16.32 32.28 26.63
C VAL A 20 16.09 30.77 26.75
N PHE A 21 15.61 30.30 27.92
CA PHE A 21 15.27 28.90 28.11
C PHE A 21 14.14 28.44 27.17
N LEU A 22 13.06 29.21 27.03
CA LEU A 22 11.97 28.88 26.11
C LEU A 22 12.41 28.89 24.64
N ALA A 23 13.24 29.85 24.24
CA ALA A 23 13.82 29.89 22.90
C ALA A 23 14.71 28.66 22.63
N TRP A 24 15.52 28.25 23.61
CA TRP A 24 16.34 27.05 23.50
C TRP A 24 15.49 25.77 23.40
N VAL A 25 14.44 25.64 24.20
CA VAL A 25 13.48 24.52 24.10
C VAL A 25 12.81 24.50 22.72
N TYR A 26 12.35 25.65 22.22
CA TYR A 26 11.75 25.75 20.89
C TYR A 26 12.72 25.32 19.79
N VAL A 27 13.96 25.83 19.80
CA VAL A 27 14.99 25.47 18.82
C VAL A 27 15.37 23.99 18.93
N ALA A 28 15.49 23.44 20.14
CA ALA A 28 15.79 22.03 20.34
C ALA A 28 14.66 21.12 19.85
N CYS A 29 13.40 21.49 20.11
CA CYS A 29 12.22 20.79 19.59
C CYS A 29 12.16 20.87 18.06
N TYR A 30 12.39 22.06 17.48
CA TYR A 30 12.42 22.27 16.04
C TYR A 30 13.55 21.48 15.36
N ALA A 31 14.75 21.49 15.94
CA ALA A 31 15.89 20.72 15.44
C ALA A 31 15.65 19.21 15.52
N ARG A 32 15.02 18.72 16.59
CA ARG A 32 14.62 17.31 16.70
C ARG A 32 13.53 16.93 15.70
N ALA A 33 12.52 17.79 15.50
CA ALA A 33 11.47 17.57 14.51
C ALA A 33 12.04 17.58 13.08
N ALA A 34 12.93 18.52 12.77
CA ALA A 34 13.61 18.61 11.48
C ALA A 34 14.58 17.44 11.21
N ALA A 35 15.23 16.92 12.25
CA ALA A 35 16.06 15.72 12.15
C ALA A 35 15.20 14.45 11.95
N ALA A 36 14.05 14.37 12.60
CA ALA A 36 13.10 13.26 12.45
C ALA A 36 12.38 13.27 11.09
N SER A 37 12.17 14.45 10.47
CA SER A 37 11.57 14.58 9.15
C SER A 37 12.53 14.30 7.99
N GLY A 38 13.79 13.95 8.26
CA GLY A 38 14.84 13.79 7.25
C GLY A 38 15.32 12.35 7.02
N GLU A 39 15.04 11.40 7.92
CA GLU A 39 15.36 9.99 7.69
C GLU A 39 14.17 9.30 7.02
N SER A 40 14.33 8.94 5.74
CA SER A 40 13.32 8.14 5.06
C SER A 40 13.20 6.80 5.79
N PHE A 41 12.02 6.51 6.31
CA PHE A 41 11.72 5.21 6.89
C PHE A 41 11.94 4.11 5.84
N ASP A 42 12.91 3.21 6.07
CA ASP A 42 13.09 2.02 5.24
C ASP A 42 12.27 0.87 5.83
N CYS A 43 11.09 0.68 5.26
CA CYS A 43 10.19 -0.42 5.62
C CYS A 43 10.58 -1.75 4.98
N ASN A 44 11.69 -1.86 4.23
CA ASN A 44 12.17 -3.14 3.73
C ASN A 44 13.06 -3.89 4.72
N THR A 45 12.97 -3.54 6.00
CA THR A 45 13.74 -4.20 7.05
C THR A 45 12.90 -5.33 7.62
N VAL A 46 13.39 -6.57 7.50
CA VAL A 46 12.77 -7.70 8.19
C VAL A 46 13.33 -7.69 9.61
N GLU A 47 12.52 -7.21 10.54
CA GLU A 47 12.87 -7.31 11.95
C GLU A 47 12.95 -8.78 12.34
N VAL A 48 14.16 -9.20 12.70
CA VAL A 48 14.40 -10.39 13.52
C VAL A 48 13.74 -10.14 14.88
N ARG A 49 12.43 -10.33 15.00
CA ARG A 49 11.77 -10.19 16.31
C ARG A 49 12.31 -11.29 17.22
N SER A 50 12.88 -10.87 18.35
CA SER A 50 13.40 -11.78 19.35
C SER A 50 12.28 -12.70 19.86
N PRO A 51 12.61 -13.95 20.26
CA PRO A 51 11.63 -14.93 20.73
C PRO A 51 10.76 -14.47 21.91
N GLU A 52 11.16 -13.40 22.60
CA GLU A 52 10.47 -12.85 23.77
C GLU A 52 9.19 -12.08 23.43
N SER A 53 8.95 -11.76 22.16
CA SER A 53 7.73 -11.07 21.69
C SER A 53 6.51 -11.99 21.53
N GLY A 54 6.60 -13.26 21.93
CA GLY A 54 5.56 -14.28 21.68
C GLY A 54 5.43 -14.66 20.20
N PHE A 55 6.19 -14.01 19.32
CA PHE A 55 6.42 -14.41 17.94
C PHE A 55 7.69 -15.27 17.94
N ASN A 56 7.56 -16.58 17.69
CA ASN A 56 8.73 -17.45 17.53
C ASN A 56 9.52 -16.99 16.31
N GLY A 57 10.65 -16.32 16.59
CA GLY A 57 11.47 -15.63 15.60
C GLY A 57 12.04 -16.53 14.51
N LEU A 58 12.33 -15.92 13.36
CA LEU A 58 13.21 -16.34 12.25
C LEU A 58 13.08 -17.75 11.65
N ASN A 59 12.25 -18.62 12.22
CA ASN A 59 11.84 -19.92 11.69
C ASN A 59 10.35 -19.85 11.32
N GLY A 60 9.96 -18.75 10.65
CA GLY A 60 8.60 -18.24 10.48
C GLY A 60 7.70 -19.06 9.55
N THR A 61 7.60 -20.37 9.78
CA THR A 61 6.58 -21.20 9.15
C THR A 61 5.21 -20.85 9.74
N HIS A 62 4.34 -20.30 8.90
CA HIS A 62 2.96 -19.95 9.24
C HIS A 62 2.06 -21.16 9.00
N SER A 63 1.45 -21.69 10.06
CA SER A 63 0.44 -22.75 9.95
C SER A 63 -0.95 -22.11 9.89
N LEU A 64 -1.55 -22.08 8.71
CA LEU A 64 -2.80 -21.38 8.43
C LEU A 64 -3.85 -22.35 7.88
N SER A 65 -5.06 -22.33 8.43
CA SER A 65 -6.19 -23.05 7.82
C SER A 65 -6.77 -22.30 6.61
N LYS A 66 -6.65 -20.98 6.59
CA LYS A 66 -7.09 -20.09 5.51
C LYS A 66 -6.03 -19.03 5.24
N LEU A 67 -5.95 -18.60 3.99
CA LEU A 67 -5.12 -17.46 3.58
C LEU A 67 -5.95 -16.59 2.66
N LYS A 68 -5.91 -15.28 2.84
CA LYS A 68 -6.46 -14.31 1.91
C LYS A 68 -5.33 -13.47 1.34
N ILE A 69 -5.16 -13.47 0.02
CA ILE A 69 -4.25 -12.55 -0.66
C ILE A 69 -5.04 -11.61 -1.55
N ALA A 70 -4.52 -10.41 -1.78
CA ALA A 70 -5.12 -9.46 -2.69
C ALA A 70 -4.04 -8.64 -3.42
N SER A 71 -4.38 -8.15 -4.61
CA SER A 71 -3.57 -7.18 -5.33
C SER A 71 -4.44 -6.01 -5.81
N LEU A 72 -3.98 -4.80 -5.55
CA LEU A 72 -4.65 -3.55 -5.92
C LEU A 72 -3.63 -2.58 -6.52
N ASN A 73 -3.87 -2.09 -7.73
CA ASN A 73 -3.28 -0.81 -8.13
C ASN A 73 -4.02 0.30 -7.40
N ALA A 74 -3.28 1.09 -6.62
CA ALA A 74 -3.84 2.11 -5.75
C ALA A 74 -3.81 3.49 -6.40
N GLU A 75 -3.54 3.58 -7.71
CA GLU A 75 -3.59 4.79 -8.55
C GLU A 75 -2.94 6.02 -7.91
N TRP A 76 -1.63 6.13 -8.02
CA TRP A 76 -0.88 7.25 -7.41
C TRP A 76 -1.16 7.41 -5.91
N LEU A 77 -0.93 6.37 -5.12
CA LEU A 77 -0.94 6.44 -3.66
C LEU A 77 0.30 7.22 -3.14
N PHE A 78 0.19 8.54 -3.17
CA PHE A 78 1.22 9.56 -2.96
C PHE A 78 0.71 10.62 -1.97
N ASP A 79 1.59 11.41 -1.37
CA ASP A 79 1.20 12.46 -0.39
C ASP A 79 0.89 13.83 -1.03
N GLY A 80 1.18 14.00 -2.32
CA GLY A 80 1.00 15.25 -3.04
C GLY A 80 2.13 16.27 -2.82
N LYS A 81 3.27 15.87 -2.25
CA LYS A 81 4.45 16.71 -2.01
C LYS A 81 5.58 16.32 -2.95
N ASP A 82 6.05 17.29 -3.74
CA ASP A 82 7.13 17.06 -4.72
C ASP A 82 6.84 15.90 -5.71
N ASP A 83 5.54 15.66 -5.93
CA ASP A 83 5.00 14.69 -6.87
C ASP A 83 5.50 14.94 -8.30
N PRO A 84 5.81 13.88 -9.06
CA PRO A 84 6.18 14.02 -10.46
C PRO A 84 5.03 14.60 -11.28
N SER A 85 5.34 15.28 -12.38
CA SER A 85 4.35 15.97 -13.22
C SER A 85 3.26 15.06 -13.82
N TYR A 86 3.45 13.75 -13.79
CA TYR A 86 2.45 12.76 -14.19
C TYR A 86 1.38 12.53 -13.12
N SER A 87 1.72 12.70 -11.84
CA SER A 87 0.80 12.48 -10.72
C SER A 87 -0.43 13.39 -10.81
N PRO A 88 -1.64 12.88 -10.51
CA PRO A 88 -2.84 13.69 -10.39
C PRO A 88 -2.78 14.72 -9.25
N TRP A 89 -1.86 14.56 -8.29
CA TRP A 89 -1.67 15.47 -7.16
C TRP A 89 -0.63 16.57 -7.43
N HIS A 90 0.06 16.51 -8.57
CA HIS A 90 1.03 17.54 -8.94
C HIS A 90 0.37 18.93 -9.06
N PRO A 91 0.97 20.02 -8.53
CA PRO A 91 0.39 21.35 -8.60
C PRO A 91 -0.04 21.77 -10.01
N GLY A 92 -1.27 22.27 -10.13
CA GLY A 92 -1.84 22.74 -11.40
C GLY A 92 -2.61 21.68 -12.20
N LYS A 93 -2.73 20.44 -11.70
CA LYS A 93 -3.66 19.45 -12.26
C LYS A 93 -5.11 19.86 -11.96
N THR A 94 -5.95 19.81 -12.99
CA THR A 94 -7.37 20.18 -12.91
C THR A 94 -8.32 18.99 -13.06
N SER A 95 -7.78 17.81 -13.35
CA SER A 95 -8.51 16.55 -13.51
C SER A 95 -7.76 15.48 -12.72
N CYS A 96 -8.51 14.77 -11.90
CA CYS A 96 -8.10 13.61 -11.11
C CYS A 96 -9.38 12.83 -10.83
N PRO A 97 -9.32 11.51 -10.65
CA PRO A 97 -10.51 10.70 -10.49
C PRO A 97 -11.41 11.26 -9.38
N GLY A 98 -12.58 11.79 -9.81
CA GLY A 98 -13.76 12.09 -9.00
C GLY A 98 -13.54 12.91 -7.72
N MET A 99 -12.38 13.57 -7.58
CA MET A 99 -12.01 14.32 -6.39
C MET A 99 -12.00 15.82 -6.66
N LYS A 100 -12.52 16.60 -5.70
CA LYS A 100 -12.65 18.05 -5.81
C LYS A 100 -11.32 18.81 -5.72
N HIS A 101 -10.25 18.13 -5.32
CA HIS A 101 -8.99 18.73 -4.88
C HIS A 101 -7.76 18.22 -5.67
N CYS A 102 -7.91 18.07 -6.98
CA CYS A 102 -6.80 17.71 -7.87
C CYS A 102 -5.64 18.69 -7.76
N GLY A 103 -4.42 18.18 -7.93
CA GLY A 103 -3.21 18.99 -7.90
C GLY A 103 -2.90 19.61 -6.54
N THR A 104 -3.40 19.02 -5.44
CA THR A 104 -3.15 19.51 -4.08
C THR A 104 -2.79 18.36 -3.14
N GLU A 105 -2.02 18.69 -2.09
CA GLU A 105 -1.78 17.79 -0.96
C GLU A 105 -3.11 17.33 -0.32
N GLN A 106 -4.11 18.20 -0.20
CA GLN A 106 -5.41 17.79 0.36
C GLN A 106 -6.08 16.69 -0.48
N GLY A 107 -6.03 16.76 -1.81
CA GLY A 107 -6.57 15.71 -2.68
C GLY A 107 -5.85 14.38 -2.49
N ALA A 108 -4.53 14.42 -2.40
CA ALA A 108 -3.72 13.24 -2.09
C ALA A 108 -4.07 12.64 -0.71
N GLN A 109 -4.27 13.48 0.30
CA GLN A 109 -4.67 13.06 1.64
C GLN A 109 -6.09 12.48 1.70
N ASP A 110 -7.02 13.02 0.91
CA ASP A 110 -8.36 12.44 0.75
C ASP A 110 -8.27 11.06 0.08
N HIS A 111 -7.43 10.94 -0.95
CA HIS A 111 -7.17 9.68 -1.66
C HIS A 111 -6.59 8.60 -0.74
N ILE A 112 -5.55 8.92 0.04
CA ILE A 112 -4.96 8.01 1.04
C ILE A 112 -6.04 7.52 2.01
N SER A 113 -6.96 8.39 2.44
CA SER A 113 -8.06 8.00 3.33
C SER A 113 -8.98 6.97 2.70
N LYS A 114 -9.37 7.17 1.43
CA LYS A 114 -10.22 6.23 0.69
C LYS A 114 -9.52 4.88 0.54
N ILE A 115 -8.28 4.86 0.05
CA ILE A 115 -7.50 3.62 -0.07
C ILE A 115 -7.40 2.91 1.28
N SER A 116 -7.21 3.64 2.38
CA SER A 116 -7.17 3.07 3.73
C SER A 116 -8.48 2.39 4.15
N GLU A 117 -9.63 2.95 3.78
CA GLU A 117 -10.93 2.31 4.00
C GLU A 117 -11.03 0.98 3.24
N TYR A 118 -10.49 0.90 2.02
CA TYR A 118 -10.46 -0.36 1.26
C TYR A 118 -9.46 -1.37 1.80
N VAL A 119 -8.27 -0.92 2.22
CA VAL A 119 -7.32 -1.80 2.92
C VAL A 119 -7.99 -2.46 4.12
N LYS A 120 -8.75 -1.69 4.90
CA LYS A 120 -9.54 -2.20 6.02
C LYS A 120 -10.65 -3.16 5.58
N LEU A 121 -11.35 -2.86 4.48
CA LEU A 121 -12.45 -3.68 3.98
C LEU A 121 -11.97 -5.03 3.43
N VAL A 122 -10.90 -5.01 2.62
CA VAL A 122 -10.29 -6.21 2.02
C VAL A 122 -9.65 -7.07 3.10
N ASN A 123 -8.93 -6.46 4.05
CA ASN A 123 -8.29 -7.08 5.20
C ASN A 123 -7.55 -8.40 4.89
N ALA A 124 -6.87 -8.45 3.73
CA ALA A 124 -6.11 -9.62 3.31
C ALA A 124 -4.97 -9.93 4.29
N ASP A 125 -4.49 -11.17 4.33
CA ASP A 125 -3.30 -11.54 5.10
C ASP A 125 -2.03 -11.02 4.41
N ILE A 126 -2.02 -11.04 3.08
CA ILE A 126 -0.99 -10.42 2.23
C ILE A 126 -1.69 -9.56 1.17
N LEU A 127 -1.44 -8.26 1.19
CA LEU A 127 -1.98 -7.29 0.24
C LEU A 127 -0.83 -6.66 -0.57
N ASN A 128 -0.84 -6.87 -1.87
CA ASN A 128 0.02 -6.19 -2.82
C ASN A 128 -0.60 -4.86 -3.24
N LEU A 129 0.16 -3.78 -3.12
CA LEU A 129 -0.21 -2.45 -3.56
C LEU A 129 0.69 -2.00 -4.71
N VAL A 130 0.10 -1.53 -5.78
CA VAL A 130 0.78 -1.00 -6.96
C VAL A 130 0.58 0.51 -7.04
N GLU A 131 1.57 1.23 -7.59
CA GLU A 131 1.59 2.71 -7.65
C GLU A 131 1.72 3.43 -6.30
N VAL A 132 2.54 2.85 -5.41
CA VAL A 132 2.83 3.44 -4.11
C VAL A 132 4.05 4.36 -4.19
N GLU A 133 4.00 5.51 -3.54
CA GLU A 133 5.14 6.41 -3.45
C GLU A 133 6.27 5.83 -2.60
N ASP A 134 6.05 5.63 -1.30
CA ASP A 134 7.08 5.17 -0.39
C ASP A 134 6.53 4.54 0.91
N CYS A 135 7.44 4.20 1.82
CA CYS A 135 7.14 3.58 3.10
C CYS A 135 6.39 4.49 4.09
N ASN A 136 6.52 5.82 4.00
CA ASN A 136 5.78 6.73 4.87
C ASN A 136 4.30 6.68 4.53
N ILE A 137 3.98 6.62 3.23
CA ILE A 137 2.59 6.46 2.77
C ILE A 137 1.98 5.15 3.24
N LEU A 138 2.73 4.05 3.18
CA LEU A 138 2.23 2.76 3.69
C LEU A 138 1.92 2.81 5.18
N ARG A 139 2.76 3.47 5.99
CA ARG A 139 2.50 3.66 7.42
C ARG A 139 1.23 4.46 7.63
N GLU A 140 1.05 5.53 6.88
CA GLU A 140 -0.15 6.36 6.95
C GLU A 140 -1.42 5.57 6.59
N VAL A 141 -1.35 4.72 5.57
CA VAL A 141 -2.46 3.81 5.21
C VAL A 141 -2.77 2.83 6.34
N ILE A 142 -1.75 2.24 6.97
CA ILE A 142 -1.95 1.34 8.13
C ILE A 142 -2.62 2.10 9.28
N ASP A 143 -2.11 3.28 9.64
CA ASP A 143 -2.64 4.10 10.74
C ASP A 143 -4.11 4.48 10.50
N ARG A 144 -4.46 4.87 9.27
CA ARG A 144 -5.82 5.29 8.89
C ARG A 144 -6.78 4.12 8.73
N SER A 145 -6.33 2.99 8.20
CA SER A 145 -7.13 1.77 8.05
C SER A 145 -7.44 1.13 9.42
N ARG A 146 -6.61 1.40 10.43
CA ARG A 146 -6.67 0.81 11.77
C ARG A 146 -6.50 -0.71 11.78
N VAL A 147 -5.79 -1.25 10.78
CA VAL A 147 -5.39 -2.66 10.73
C VAL A 147 -3.96 -2.74 11.26
N SER A 148 -3.82 -2.73 12.58
CA SER A 148 -2.54 -2.65 13.30
C SER A 148 -1.60 -3.83 13.07
N GLU A 149 -2.14 -4.95 12.60
CA GLU A 149 -1.42 -6.19 12.33
C GLU A 149 -0.55 -6.11 11.07
N TYR A 150 -0.80 -5.14 10.19
CA TYR A 150 0.00 -4.98 8.98
C TYR A 150 1.40 -4.46 9.28
N SER A 151 2.38 -5.15 8.70
CA SER A 151 3.73 -4.65 8.50
C SER A 151 3.86 -4.14 7.06
N PRO A 152 4.33 -2.90 6.85
CA PRO A 152 4.60 -2.38 5.52
C PRO A 152 5.95 -2.89 5.02
N LEU A 153 6.02 -3.29 3.75
CA LEU A 153 7.25 -3.71 3.09
C LEU A 153 7.32 -3.08 1.69
N LEU A 154 8.42 -2.40 1.36
CA LEU A 154 8.61 -1.79 0.05
C LEU A 154 10.09 -1.77 -0.30
N ARG A 155 10.45 -2.44 -1.39
CA ARG A 155 11.76 -2.28 -2.02
C ARG A 155 11.69 -1.21 -3.11
N LYS A 156 12.36 -0.08 -2.90
CA LYS A 156 12.31 1.05 -3.84
C LYS A 156 12.73 0.60 -5.25
N GLY A 157 11.86 0.90 -6.21
CA GLY A 157 12.04 0.70 -7.63
C GLY A 157 13.03 1.69 -8.25
N ILE A 158 13.15 1.61 -9.57
CA ILE A 158 14.03 2.47 -10.37
C ILE A 158 13.25 3.28 -11.41
N ASP A 159 11.93 3.39 -11.24
CA ASP A 159 11.10 4.28 -12.04
C ASP A 159 11.33 5.74 -11.62
N THR A 160 12.24 6.42 -12.30
CA THR A 160 12.53 7.83 -11.99
C THR A 160 11.53 8.79 -12.61
N ALA A 161 10.71 8.34 -13.56
CA ALA A 161 9.78 9.20 -14.29
C ALA A 161 8.47 9.39 -13.51
N THR A 162 7.88 8.28 -13.03
CA THR A 162 6.64 8.34 -12.24
C THR A 162 6.91 8.20 -10.74
N LYS A 163 8.13 7.84 -10.32
CA LYS A 163 8.48 7.55 -8.92
C LYS A 163 7.64 6.45 -8.25
N GLN A 164 6.73 5.81 -8.98
CA GLN A 164 5.85 4.76 -8.48
C GLN A 164 6.65 3.52 -8.10
N ASN A 165 6.20 2.83 -7.06
CA ASN A 165 6.72 1.56 -6.59
C ASN A 165 5.60 0.52 -6.50
N VAL A 166 5.99 -0.70 -6.17
CA VAL A 166 5.10 -1.76 -5.70
C VAL A 166 5.47 -2.09 -4.26
N ALA A 167 4.47 -2.42 -3.45
CA ALA A 167 4.60 -2.61 -2.02
C ALA A 167 3.74 -3.77 -1.53
N MET A 168 3.98 -4.18 -0.28
CA MET A 168 3.21 -5.18 0.41
C MET A 168 2.80 -4.67 1.80
N LEU A 169 1.53 -4.88 2.15
CA LEU A 169 1.06 -4.86 3.53
C LEU A 169 0.77 -6.31 3.93
N THR A 170 1.42 -6.81 4.99
CA THR A 170 1.30 -8.22 5.37
C THR A 170 1.15 -8.40 6.87
N LYS A 171 0.29 -9.33 7.29
CA LYS A 171 0.15 -9.81 8.68
C LYS A 171 1.14 -10.93 9.00
N LEU A 172 1.76 -11.48 7.95
CA LEU A 172 2.75 -12.55 8.02
C LEU A 172 4.15 -11.95 7.89
N ALA A 173 5.10 -12.51 8.62
CA ALA A 173 6.51 -12.16 8.45
C ALA A 173 7.10 -12.89 7.24
N PRO A 174 7.76 -12.19 6.30
CA PRO A 174 8.54 -12.84 5.25
C PRO A 174 9.79 -13.51 5.85
N THR A 175 10.36 -14.47 5.13
CA THR A 175 11.59 -15.16 5.55
C THR A 175 12.85 -14.32 5.33
N GLU A 176 12.77 -13.32 4.44
CA GLU A 176 13.86 -12.39 4.12
C GLU A 176 13.32 -11.04 3.58
N PRO A 177 14.14 -9.97 3.59
CA PRO A 177 13.79 -8.70 2.96
C PRO A 177 13.39 -8.84 1.50
N LEU A 178 12.43 -8.01 1.05
CA LEU A 178 12.08 -7.99 -0.37
C LEU A 178 13.29 -7.60 -1.19
N TYR A 179 13.48 -8.27 -2.32
CA TYR A 179 14.50 -7.91 -3.29
C TYR A 179 13.86 -7.56 -4.64
N ARG A 180 14.64 -6.87 -5.47
CA ARG A 180 14.21 -6.41 -6.80
C ARG A 180 14.96 -7.18 -7.86
N LEU A 181 14.27 -7.57 -8.92
CA LEU A 181 14.88 -8.07 -10.15
C LEU A 181 15.47 -6.90 -10.95
N ASP A 182 16.78 -6.96 -11.21
CA ASP A 182 17.54 -5.91 -11.89
C ASP A 182 18.13 -6.33 -13.25
N ALA A 183 17.87 -7.57 -13.65
CA ALA A 183 18.24 -8.12 -14.94
C ALA A 183 17.65 -7.29 -16.10
N LYS A 184 18.24 -7.49 -17.28
CA LYS A 184 17.87 -6.76 -18.50
C LYS A 184 17.63 -7.73 -19.64
N ALA A 185 16.47 -7.62 -20.28
CA ALA A 185 16.13 -8.38 -21.48
C ALA A 185 16.06 -7.48 -22.71
N SER A 186 16.32 -8.06 -23.88
CA SER A 186 16.11 -7.39 -25.17
C SER A 186 14.64 -7.46 -25.58
N TYR A 187 14.18 -6.46 -26.34
CA TYR A 187 12.88 -6.47 -27.02
C TYR A 187 12.97 -5.86 -28.43
N PRO A 188 12.09 -6.24 -29.39
CA PRO A 188 11.02 -7.24 -29.25
C PRO A 188 11.57 -8.63 -28.93
N VAL A 189 10.79 -9.46 -28.23
CA VAL A 189 11.19 -10.85 -27.98
C VAL A 189 11.00 -11.69 -29.24
N GLU A 190 11.69 -12.82 -29.33
CA GLU A 190 11.53 -13.75 -30.44
C GLU A 190 10.06 -14.16 -30.60
N GLY A 191 9.56 -14.09 -31.84
CA GLY A 191 8.17 -14.38 -32.17
C GLY A 191 7.15 -13.37 -31.61
N SER A 192 7.57 -12.17 -31.17
CA SER A 192 6.65 -11.12 -30.71
C SER A 192 5.60 -10.77 -31.77
N ALA A 193 4.34 -10.64 -31.35
CA ALA A 193 3.22 -10.20 -32.19
C ALA A 193 2.92 -8.70 -32.04
N CYS A 194 3.72 -7.96 -31.27
CA CYS A 194 3.47 -6.56 -30.94
C CYS A 194 3.64 -5.57 -32.11
N GLY A 195 4.17 -6.00 -33.26
CA GLY A 195 4.35 -5.14 -34.44
C GLY A 195 5.47 -4.09 -34.33
N TYR A 196 6.24 -4.08 -33.24
CA TYR A 196 7.41 -3.21 -33.06
C TYR A 196 8.67 -3.86 -33.65
N THR A 197 9.33 -3.17 -34.58
CA THR A 197 10.40 -3.74 -35.42
C THR A 197 11.82 -3.26 -35.08
N LYS A 198 11.98 -2.31 -34.15
CA LYS A 198 13.32 -1.80 -33.81
C LYS A 198 14.04 -2.73 -32.84
N GLU A 199 15.04 -3.44 -33.34
CA GLU A 199 15.86 -4.37 -32.56
C GLU A 199 16.90 -3.67 -31.67
N GLY A 200 17.58 -4.46 -30.82
CA GLY A 200 18.68 -4.01 -29.97
C GLY A 200 18.27 -3.16 -28.76
N LYS A 201 16.97 -2.94 -28.55
CA LYS A 201 16.46 -2.25 -27.35
C LYS A 201 16.49 -3.20 -26.16
N ARG A 202 16.73 -2.65 -24.98
CA ARG A 202 16.75 -3.38 -23.72
C ARG A 202 15.83 -2.74 -22.70
N THR A 203 15.22 -3.57 -21.87
CA THR A 203 14.34 -3.17 -20.78
C THR A 203 14.79 -3.81 -19.47
N THR A 204 14.19 -3.36 -18.37
CA THR A 204 14.31 -3.93 -17.03
C THR A 204 12.95 -3.78 -16.31
N LEU A 205 12.80 -4.42 -15.16
CA LEU A 205 11.64 -4.25 -14.30
C LEU A 205 11.88 -3.07 -13.35
N SER A 206 11.25 -1.93 -13.64
CA SER A 206 11.39 -0.72 -12.82
C SER A 206 10.58 -0.76 -11.53
N LYS A 207 9.46 -1.48 -11.53
CA LYS A 207 8.48 -1.59 -10.45
C LYS A 207 8.19 -3.06 -10.19
N ASN A 208 8.98 -3.67 -9.32
CA ASN A 208 8.81 -5.07 -8.92
C ASN A 208 9.39 -5.32 -7.52
N TYR A 209 8.94 -6.40 -6.90
CA TYR A 209 9.67 -7.07 -5.83
C TYR A 209 9.44 -8.59 -5.89
N VAL A 210 10.32 -9.33 -5.22
CA VAL A 210 10.10 -10.73 -4.82
C VAL A 210 10.15 -10.82 -3.30
N ALA A 211 9.20 -11.55 -2.72
CA ALA A 211 9.13 -11.87 -1.30
C ALA A 211 8.98 -13.38 -1.09
N HIS A 212 9.52 -13.90 0.02
CA HIS A 212 9.40 -15.31 0.38
C HIS A 212 8.69 -15.46 1.72
N PHE A 213 7.80 -16.44 1.80
CA PHE A 213 7.07 -16.81 3.00
C PHE A 213 7.07 -18.33 3.15
N ASP A 214 7.18 -18.83 4.37
CA ASP A 214 6.93 -20.24 4.65
C ASP A 214 5.49 -20.40 5.16
N ILE A 215 4.61 -21.01 4.36
CA ILE A 215 3.18 -21.19 4.66
C ILE A 215 2.85 -22.67 4.56
N ASN A 216 2.37 -23.27 5.66
CA ASN A 216 1.99 -24.69 5.73
C ASN A 216 3.09 -25.64 5.23
N GLY A 217 4.35 -25.34 5.55
CA GLY A 217 5.51 -26.11 5.10
C GLY A 217 5.87 -25.94 3.61
N MET A 218 5.25 -24.99 2.92
CA MET A 218 5.60 -24.59 1.56
C MET A 218 6.34 -23.25 1.61
N THR A 219 7.51 -23.17 0.98
CA THR A 219 8.10 -21.87 0.66
C THR A 219 7.36 -21.30 -0.54
N VAL A 220 6.73 -20.15 -0.37
CA VAL A 220 5.95 -19.44 -1.40
C VAL A 220 6.70 -18.18 -1.81
N ALA A 221 7.04 -18.08 -3.09
CA ALA A 221 7.62 -16.89 -3.71
C ALA A 221 6.52 -16.00 -4.30
N PHE A 222 6.39 -14.78 -3.77
CA PHE A 222 5.48 -13.76 -4.26
C PHE A 222 6.23 -12.79 -5.17
N HIS A 223 5.84 -12.74 -6.45
CA HIS A 223 6.39 -11.85 -7.47
C HIS A 223 5.36 -10.74 -7.74
N SER A 224 5.67 -9.51 -7.29
CA SER A 224 4.86 -8.34 -7.60
C SER A 224 5.39 -7.62 -8.82
N LEU A 225 4.51 -7.33 -9.77
CA LEU A 225 4.85 -6.70 -11.03
C LEU A 225 3.92 -5.52 -11.31
N HIS A 226 4.50 -4.39 -11.71
CA HIS A 226 3.79 -3.35 -12.43
C HIS A 226 4.49 -3.13 -13.77
N LEU A 227 3.91 -3.72 -14.82
CA LEU A 227 4.51 -3.76 -16.13
C LEU A 227 4.15 -2.52 -16.96
N LYS A 228 4.84 -2.32 -18.09
CA LYS A 228 4.67 -1.16 -18.95
C LYS A 228 3.20 -1.01 -19.41
N ALA A 229 2.56 0.14 -19.12
CA ALA A 229 1.20 0.47 -19.56
C ALA A 229 1.00 0.60 -21.08
N PHE A 230 -0.26 0.79 -21.50
CA PHE A 230 -0.74 0.91 -22.90
C PHE A 230 -0.68 -0.41 -23.70
N PRO A 231 -1.61 -1.36 -23.45
CA PRO A 231 -1.57 -2.71 -24.01
C PRO A 231 -1.51 -2.81 -25.53
N LYS A 232 -2.12 -1.86 -26.24
CA LYS A 232 -2.20 -1.89 -27.70
C LYS A 232 -1.12 -1.06 -28.40
N ASP A 233 -0.28 -0.33 -27.66
CA ASP A 233 0.83 0.42 -28.26
C ASP A 233 1.98 -0.53 -28.61
N PRO A 234 2.43 -0.62 -29.88
CA PRO A 234 3.45 -1.58 -30.31
C PRO A 234 4.76 -1.53 -29.49
N TYR A 235 5.25 -0.33 -29.20
CA TYR A 235 6.49 -0.15 -28.42
C TYR A 235 6.31 -0.63 -26.98
N SER A 236 5.22 -0.24 -26.35
CA SER A 236 4.89 -0.61 -24.97
C SER A 236 4.65 -2.10 -24.84
N CYS A 237 3.91 -2.70 -25.78
CA CYS A 237 3.68 -4.14 -25.91
C CYS A 237 5.01 -4.91 -25.96
N ALA A 238 5.90 -4.57 -26.91
CA ALA A 238 7.18 -5.28 -27.06
C ALA A 238 8.08 -5.11 -25.82
N LYS A 239 8.10 -3.90 -25.25
CA LYS A 239 8.86 -3.64 -24.01
C LYS A 239 8.31 -4.45 -22.84
N ARG A 240 6.99 -4.63 -22.76
CA ARG A 240 6.30 -5.42 -21.72
C ARG A 240 6.62 -6.91 -21.83
N GLU A 241 6.65 -7.47 -23.03
CA GLU A 241 7.11 -8.86 -23.24
C GLU A 241 8.56 -9.06 -22.76
N GLY A 242 9.43 -8.08 -23.01
CA GLY A 242 10.80 -8.10 -22.48
C GLY A 242 10.83 -8.04 -20.94
N GLN A 243 9.93 -7.29 -20.32
CA GLN A 243 9.78 -7.27 -18.86
C GLN A 243 9.27 -8.61 -18.30
N ALA A 244 8.28 -9.22 -18.97
CA ALA A 244 7.75 -10.52 -18.64
C ALA A 244 8.83 -11.61 -18.72
N LYS A 245 9.75 -11.56 -19.69
CA LYS A 245 10.89 -12.50 -19.75
C LYS A 245 11.77 -12.44 -18.50
N ILE A 246 12.05 -11.24 -17.99
CA ILE A 246 12.85 -11.08 -16.77
C ILE A 246 12.14 -11.70 -15.57
N ALA A 247 10.85 -11.41 -15.40
CA ALA A 247 10.05 -11.99 -14.32
C ALA A 247 9.98 -13.53 -14.46
N ARG A 248 9.78 -14.03 -15.69
CA ARG A 248 9.71 -15.46 -15.99
C ARG A 248 10.99 -16.20 -15.62
N ASP A 249 12.17 -15.64 -15.89
CA ASP A 249 13.43 -16.28 -15.48
C ASP A 249 13.49 -16.47 -13.96
N SER A 250 13.03 -15.47 -13.18
CA SER A 250 12.98 -15.59 -11.72
C SER A 250 11.88 -16.54 -11.23
N ILE A 251 10.72 -16.56 -11.88
CA ILE A 251 9.63 -17.51 -11.59
C ILE A 251 10.10 -18.95 -11.80
N ARG A 252 10.77 -19.23 -12.92
CA ARG A 252 11.33 -20.57 -13.20
C ARG A 252 12.35 -20.95 -12.14
N GLU A 253 13.22 -20.03 -11.73
CA GLU A 253 14.17 -20.29 -10.64
C GLU A 253 13.47 -20.64 -9.32
N SER A 254 12.38 -19.96 -8.96
CA SER A 254 11.57 -20.32 -7.79
C SER A 254 11.01 -21.74 -7.90
N ILE A 255 10.44 -22.10 -9.06
CA ILE A 255 9.89 -23.44 -9.33
C ILE A 255 10.99 -24.52 -9.27
N ASP A 256 12.15 -24.27 -9.88
CA ASP A 256 13.29 -25.19 -9.89
C ASP A 256 13.85 -25.45 -8.48
N ARG A 257 13.67 -24.50 -7.56
CA ARG A 257 14.00 -24.63 -6.13
C ARG A 257 12.90 -25.34 -5.32
N GLY A 258 11.79 -25.72 -5.95
CA GLY A 258 10.64 -26.35 -5.30
C GLY A 258 9.75 -25.37 -4.53
N HIS A 259 9.86 -24.07 -4.80
CA HIS A 259 8.96 -23.08 -4.21
C HIS A 259 7.62 -23.10 -4.94
N GLU A 260 6.55 -22.84 -4.20
CA GLU A 260 5.29 -22.43 -4.78
C GLU A 260 5.36 -20.97 -5.22
N VAL A 261 4.53 -20.56 -6.18
CA VAL A 261 4.63 -19.24 -6.79
C VAL A 261 3.29 -18.53 -6.81
N VAL A 262 3.32 -17.25 -6.44
CA VAL A 262 2.27 -16.26 -6.70
C VAL A 262 2.89 -15.16 -7.56
N VAL A 263 2.28 -14.85 -8.70
CA VAL A 263 2.60 -13.66 -9.49
C VAL A 263 1.39 -12.76 -9.48
N PHE A 264 1.51 -11.51 -9.05
CA PHE A 264 0.37 -10.59 -9.02
C PHE A 264 0.74 -9.12 -9.31
N GLY A 265 -0.27 -8.32 -9.62
CA GLY A 265 -0.13 -6.89 -9.88
C GLY A 265 -0.78 -6.44 -11.18
N ASP A 266 -0.55 -5.19 -11.51
CA ASP A 266 -0.98 -4.59 -12.77
C ASP A 266 -0.01 -5.00 -13.88
N LEU A 267 -0.38 -6.06 -14.60
CA LEU A 267 0.39 -6.55 -15.73
C LEU A 267 0.14 -5.73 -16.99
N ASN A 268 -0.84 -4.82 -16.95
CA ASN A 268 -1.22 -3.93 -18.04
C ASN A 268 -1.58 -4.67 -19.35
N ASP A 269 -1.88 -5.96 -19.30
CA ASP A 269 -2.14 -6.81 -20.47
C ASP A 269 -3.42 -7.62 -20.31
N PHE A 270 -4.06 -7.95 -21.43
CA PHE A 270 -5.30 -8.72 -21.43
C PHE A 270 -5.04 -10.22 -21.38
N SER A 271 -6.01 -10.99 -20.90
CA SER A 271 -5.95 -12.45 -20.96
C SER A 271 -6.24 -12.98 -22.36
N TYR A 272 -5.40 -13.91 -22.85
CA TYR A 272 -5.66 -14.63 -24.11
C TYR A 272 -6.60 -15.83 -23.92
N GLU A 273 -6.75 -16.32 -22.68
CA GLU A 273 -7.53 -17.51 -22.35
C GLU A 273 -8.89 -17.15 -21.71
N PHE A 274 -8.88 -16.18 -20.78
CA PHE A 274 -10.05 -15.77 -20.01
C PHE A 274 -10.47 -14.36 -20.38
N GLN A 275 -11.23 -14.25 -21.46
CA GLN A 275 -11.74 -12.96 -21.94
C GLN A 275 -12.49 -12.20 -20.83
N ASP A 276 -12.26 -10.89 -20.80
CA ASP A 276 -12.88 -9.95 -19.89
C ASP A 276 -14.30 -9.58 -20.34
N VAL A 277 -14.96 -8.69 -19.60
CA VAL A 277 -16.32 -8.22 -19.90
C VAL A 277 -16.48 -7.58 -21.28
N GLN A 278 -15.38 -7.11 -21.90
CA GLN A 278 -15.36 -6.46 -23.21
C GLN A 278 -14.78 -7.33 -24.34
N ASP A 279 -14.49 -8.61 -24.09
CA ASP A 279 -13.79 -9.45 -25.06
C ASP A 279 -12.43 -8.86 -25.48
N SER A 280 -11.72 -8.20 -24.56
CA SER A 280 -10.39 -7.67 -24.82
C SER A 280 -9.43 -8.79 -25.18
N VAL A 281 -8.64 -8.58 -26.25
CA VAL A 281 -7.65 -9.54 -26.75
C VAL A 281 -6.26 -8.93 -26.63
N PRO A 282 -5.28 -9.65 -26.06
CA PRO A 282 -3.91 -9.16 -25.98
C PRO A 282 -3.23 -9.18 -27.36
N THR A 283 -2.43 -8.15 -27.63
CA THR A 283 -1.46 -8.16 -28.73
C THR A 283 -0.11 -8.74 -28.30
N SER A 284 0.10 -8.85 -26.99
CA SER A 284 1.36 -9.29 -26.37
C SER A 284 1.29 -10.75 -25.95
N LYS A 285 2.46 -11.35 -25.69
CA LYS A 285 2.63 -12.70 -25.12
C LYS A 285 2.93 -12.69 -23.61
N VAL A 286 2.60 -11.62 -22.88
CA VAL A 286 3.04 -11.48 -21.49
C VAL A 286 2.54 -12.59 -20.59
N LEU A 287 1.24 -12.92 -20.63
CA LEU A 287 0.72 -13.99 -19.78
C LEU A 287 1.26 -15.37 -20.18
N SER A 288 1.42 -15.67 -21.47
CA SER A 288 2.00 -16.95 -21.90
C SER A 288 3.47 -17.06 -21.49
N ILE A 289 4.23 -15.97 -21.59
CA ILE A 289 5.61 -15.89 -21.09
C ILE A 289 5.65 -16.13 -19.57
N LEU A 290 4.86 -15.41 -18.78
CA LEU A 290 4.88 -15.53 -17.30
C LEU A 290 4.46 -16.93 -16.84
N ARG A 291 3.45 -17.51 -17.48
CA ARG A 291 2.94 -18.86 -17.19
C ARG A 291 3.88 -19.97 -17.64
N GLY A 292 4.89 -19.67 -18.44
CA GLY A 292 5.83 -20.68 -18.95
C GLY A 292 5.21 -21.60 -19.98
N GLU A 293 4.31 -21.07 -20.82
CA GLU A 293 3.60 -21.86 -21.82
C GLU A 293 4.57 -22.54 -22.80
N THR A 294 4.44 -23.86 -22.95
CA THR A 294 5.21 -24.67 -23.91
C THR A 294 4.54 -24.68 -25.28
N GLU A 295 5.22 -25.25 -26.29
CA GLU A 295 4.64 -25.42 -27.63
C GLU A 295 3.38 -26.30 -27.63
N ASP A 296 3.28 -27.23 -26.67
CA ASP A 296 2.12 -28.10 -26.48
C ASP A 296 0.99 -27.44 -25.66
N GLY A 297 1.17 -26.19 -25.23
CA GLY A 297 0.18 -25.43 -24.45
C GLY A 297 0.20 -25.72 -22.94
N GLU A 298 1.17 -26.50 -22.45
CA GLU A 298 1.31 -26.75 -21.02
C GLU A 298 1.85 -25.51 -20.30
N THR A 299 1.28 -25.19 -19.14
CA THR A 299 1.68 -24.04 -18.33
C THR A 299 2.07 -24.45 -16.92
N ASP A 300 3.03 -23.74 -16.33
CA ASP A 300 3.41 -23.93 -14.92
C ASP A 300 2.44 -23.23 -13.97
N LEU A 301 1.91 -22.09 -14.41
CA LEU A 301 1.05 -21.24 -13.60
C LEU A 301 -0.38 -21.21 -14.13
N VAL A 302 -1.30 -21.23 -13.19
CA VAL A 302 -2.75 -21.11 -13.36
C VAL A 302 -3.15 -19.66 -13.22
N ASN A 303 -3.94 -19.12 -14.16
CA ASN A 303 -4.53 -17.79 -14.03
C ASN A 303 -5.85 -17.87 -13.26
N VAL A 304 -5.96 -17.16 -12.13
CA VAL A 304 -7.16 -17.23 -11.27
C VAL A 304 -8.43 -16.71 -11.93
N MET A 305 -8.32 -16.02 -13.06
CA MET A 305 -9.49 -15.61 -13.84
C MET A 305 -10.33 -16.80 -14.33
N GLU A 306 -9.78 -18.03 -14.31
CA GLU A 306 -10.55 -19.25 -14.58
C GLU A 306 -11.73 -19.46 -13.61
N TYR A 307 -11.60 -18.98 -12.37
CA TYR A 307 -12.60 -19.14 -11.31
C TYR A 307 -13.68 -18.05 -11.31
N ILE A 308 -13.53 -17.02 -12.13
CA ILE A 308 -14.44 -15.88 -12.19
C ILE A 308 -15.32 -16.01 -13.43
N SER A 309 -16.62 -15.70 -13.31
CA SER A 309 -17.50 -15.65 -14.48
C SER A 309 -17.18 -14.44 -15.36
N LYS A 310 -17.30 -14.56 -16.69
CA LYS A 310 -16.92 -13.49 -17.63
C LYS A 310 -17.52 -12.11 -17.30
N GLY A 311 -18.76 -12.05 -16.82
CA GLY A 311 -19.44 -10.79 -16.47
C GLY A 311 -18.75 -10.00 -15.36
N GLU A 312 -18.04 -10.70 -14.47
CA GLU A 312 -17.33 -10.12 -13.32
C GLU A 312 -15.81 -9.94 -13.61
N ARG A 313 -15.34 -10.34 -14.80
CA ARG A 313 -13.92 -10.22 -15.17
C ARG A 313 -13.62 -8.81 -15.67
N TYR A 314 -13.43 -7.89 -14.74
CA TYR A 314 -12.81 -6.59 -15.00
C TYR A 314 -12.15 -6.06 -13.75
N SER A 315 -10.96 -5.51 -13.90
CA SER A 315 -10.13 -4.99 -12.82
C SER A 315 -9.69 -3.54 -13.04
N ASN A 316 -10.07 -2.93 -14.17
CA ASN A 316 -9.76 -1.55 -14.50
C ASN A 316 -10.97 -0.88 -15.17
N TRP A 317 -11.17 0.38 -14.85
CA TRP A 317 -12.05 1.32 -15.53
C TRP A 317 -11.19 2.35 -16.23
N TRP A 318 -11.47 2.61 -17.50
CA TRP A 318 -10.84 3.69 -18.25
C TRP A 318 -11.91 4.60 -18.80
N ASP A 319 -11.98 5.83 -18.28
CA ASP A 319 -12.83 6.89 -18.81
C ASP A 319 -12.38 7.26 -20.23
N LYS A 320 -12.99 6.62 -21.22
CA LYS A 320 -12.61 6.76 -22.63
C LYS A 320 -13.07 8.08 -23.20
N ASN A 321 -14.14 8.65 -22.65
CA ASN A 321 -14.80 9.83 -23.19
C ASN A 321 -14.47 11.12 -22.40
N GLY A 322 -13.82 10.99 -21.24
CA GLY A 322 -13.35 12.09 -20.40
C GLY A 322 -14.47 12.83 -19.69
N ASN A 323 -15.57 12.14 -19.33
CA ASN A 323 -16.72 12.74 -18.67
C ASN A 323 -16.73 12.55 -17.14
N ASP A 324 -15.75 11.84 -16.58
CA ASP A 324 -15.64 11.46 -15.17
C ASP A 324 -16.86 10.68 -14.65
N VAL A 325 -17.54 9.93 -15.52
CA VAL A 325 -18.72 9.12 -15.21
C VAL A 325 -18.49 7.68 -15.64
N VAL A 326 -18.86 6.76 -14.76
CA VAL A 326 -18.82 5.33 -15.03
C VAL A 326 -19.98 4.94 -15.95
N ASP A 327 -19.71 4.87 -17.26
CA ASP A 327 -20.73 4.61 -18.31
C ASP A 327 -21.03 3.12 -18.54
N GLY A 328 -20.59 2.26 -17.63
CA GLY A 328 -20.85 0.82 -17.64
C GLY A 328 -19.76 -0.02 -18.32
N SER A 329 -20.11 -1.25 -18.72
CA SER A 329 -19.12 -2.26 -19.12
C SER A 329 -18.27 -1.92 -20.35
N GLY A 330 -18.68 -0.95 -21.16
CA GLY A 330 -17.89 -0.45 -22.30
C GLY A 330 -16.59 0.26 -21.93
N GLU A 331 -16.37 0.54 -20.65
CA GLU A 331 -15.16 1.18 -20.12
C GLU A 331 -14.33 0.27 -19.21
N TYR A 332 -14.82 -0.94 -18.94
CA TYR A 332 -14.16 -1.89 -18.06
C TYR A 332 -13.25 -2.88 -18.80
N SER A 333 -12.07 -3.13 -18.26
CA SER A 333 -11.17 -4.17 -18.78
C SER A 333 -10.50 -4.94 -17.66
N GLN A 334 -9.88 -6.08 -17.97
CA GLN A 334 -9.12 -6.88 -17.00
C GLN A 334 -7.63 -6.82 -17.36
N ILE A 335 -6.84 -6.15 -16.51
CA ILE A 335 -5.38 -5.99 -16.71
C ILE A 335 -4.55 -6.33 -15.46
N ASP A 336 -5.19 -6.51 -14.31
CA ASP A 336 -4.59 -6.98 -13.07
C ASP A 336 -4.80 -8.48 -12.94
N HIS A 337 -3.71 -9.23 -12.76
CA HIS A 337 -3.77 -10.69 -12.74
C HIS A 337 -3.19 -11.24 -11.45
N VAL A 338 -3.64 -12.44 -11.08
CA VAL A 338 -2.97 -13.31 -10.12
C VAL A 338 -2.73 -14.65 -10.80
N LEU A 339 -1.47 -15.10 -10.83
CA LEU A 339 -1.06 -16.39 -11.34
C LEU A 339 -0.51 -17.24 -10.21
N LEU A 340 -0.89 -18.51 -10.16
CA LEU A 340 -0.55 -19.42 -9.06
C LEU A 340 0.14 -20.67 -9.59
N SER A 341 1.12 -21.21 -8.87
CA SER A 341 1.57 -22.58 -9.11
C SER A 341 0.40 -23.56 -8.91
N LYS A 342 0.41 -24.68 -9.66
CA LYS A 342 -0.69 -25.66 -9.67
C LYS A 342 -1.07 -26.17 -8.27
N LYS A 343 -0.11 -26.37 -7.37
CA LYS A 343 -0.39 -26.84 -6.01
C LYS A 343 -1.12 -25.78 -5.18
N LEU A 344 -0.69 -24.51 -5.20
CA LEU A 344 -1.44 -23.42 -4.55
C LEU A 344 -2.82 -23.24 -5.15
N ALA A 345 -2.96 -23.30 -6.48
CA ALA A 345 -4.24 -23.21 -7.16
C ALA A 345 -5.23 -24.29 -6.67
N SER A 346 -4.75 -25.49 -6.33
CA SER A 346 -5.60 -26.58 -5.80
C SER A 346 -6.21 -26.32 -4.42
N HIS A 347 -5.75 -25.27 -3.73
CA HIS A 347 -6.26 -24.80 -2.44
C HIS A 347 -7.15 -23.57 -2.55
N VAL A 348 -7.34 -23.00 -3.74
CA VAL A 348 -8.21 -21.86 -3.95
C VAL A 348 -9.65 -22.25 -3.60
N SER A 349 -10.25 -21.52 -2.66
CA SER A 349 -11.65 -21.69 -2.26
C SER A 349 -12.56 -20.65 -2.90
N GLU A 350 -12.04 -19.45 -3.19
CA GLU A 350 -12.78 -18.36 -3.81
C GLU A 350 -11.84 -17.38 -4.51
N VAL A 351 -12.30 -16.82 -5.62
CA VAL A 351 -11.65 -15.71 -6.32
C VAL A 351 -12.71 -14.68 -6.66
N GLU A 352 -12.45 -13.42 -6.32
CA GLU A 352 -13.32 -12.30 -6.64
C GLU A 352 -12.51 -11.10 -7.16
N ILE A 353 -13.13 -10.28 -7.99
CA ILE A 353 -12.69 -8.90 -8.20
C ILE A 353 -13.71 -8.02 -7.51
N PHE A 354 -13.29 -7.27 -6.49
CA PHE A 354 -14.22 -6.54 -5.65
C PHE A 354 -14.60 -5.19 -6.28
N HIS A 355 -15.82 -5.09 -6.81
CA HIS A 355 -16.36 -3.86 -7.42
C HIS A 355 -17.18 -2.99 -6.47
N GLY A 356 -16.99 -3.11 -5.16
CA GLY A 356 -17.80 -2.41 -4.15
C GLY A 356 -17.46 -0.93 -3.96
N TYR A 357 -16.88 -0.29 -4.97
CA TYR A 357 -16.59 1.14 -4.96
C TYR A 357 -16.70 1.79 -6.33
N ASP A 358 -16.84 3.11 -6.30
CA ASP A 358 -16.80 3.92 -7.51
C ASP A 358 -15.33 4.07 -7.95
N PRO A 359 -14.94 3.47 -9.10
CA PRO A 359 -13.56 3.56 -9.58
C PRO A 359 -13.15 4.98 -9.91
N ALA A 360 -14.11 5.86 -10.21
CA ALA A 360 -13.83 7.28 -10.39
C ALA A 360 -13.46 7.97 -9.08
N LEU A 361 -13.71 7.40 -7.89
CA LEU A 361 -13.44 8.09 -6.63
C LEU A 361 -12.23 7.55 -5.87
N VAL A 362 -11.88 6.28 -6.08
CA VAL A 362 -10.98 5.55 -5.19
C VAL A 362 -9.71 5.16 -5.91
N SER A 363 -9.86 4.38 -6.96
CA SER A 363 -8.82 3.97 -7.89
C SER A 363 -9.54 3.50 -9.15
N ASP A 364 -9.00 3.83 -10.30
CA ASP A 364 -9.46 3.30 -11.57
C ASP A 364 -9.23 1.78 -11.73
N HIS A 365 -8.61 1.12 -10.74
CA HIS A 365 -8.52 -0.34 -10.66
C HIS A 365 -9.45 -0.93 -9.60
N PHE A 366 -9.70 -2.23 -9.66
CA PHE A 366 -10.40 -3.03 -8.65
C PHE A 366 -9.49 -4.16 -8.16
N PRO A 367 -9.51 -4.50 -6.86
CA PRO A 367 -8.59 -5.49 -6.32
C PRO A 367 -8.98 -6.90 -6.74
N VAL A 368 -7.99 -7.69 -7.15
CA VAL A 368 -8.14 -9.13 -7.35
C VAL A 368 -7.84 -9.83 -6.03
N ILE A 369 -8.82 -10.57 -5.51
CA ILE A 369 -8.76 -11.21 -4.19
C ILE A 369 -8.83 -12.73 -4.39
N VAL A 370 -7.92 -13.44 -3.72
CA VAL A 370 -7.87 -14.91 -3.75
C VAL A 370 -7.90 -15.42 -2.32
N SER A 371 -8.87 -16.27 -2.02
CA SER A 371 -9.01 -16.97 -0.75
C SER A 371 -8.59 -18.43 -0.93
N PHE A 372 -7.83 -18.94 0.03
CA PHE A 372 -7.38 -20.32 0.10
C PHE A 372 -7.98 -21.03 1.32
N ASP A 373 -8.28 -22.30 1.17
CA ASP A 373 -8.60 -23.21 2.27
C ASP A 373 -7.63 -24.40 2.26
N PHE A 374 -6.80 -24.46 3.31
CA PHE A 374 -5.81 -25.51 3.53
C PHE A 374 -6.30 -26.58 4.51
N GLY A 375 -7.56 -26.51 4.95
CA GLY A 375 -8.16 -27.56 5.75
C GLY A 375 -7.99 -28.92 5.08
N GLU A 376 -7.69 -29.95 5.88
CA GLU A 376 -7.62 -31.31 5.35
C GLU A 376 -8.90 -31.63 4.59
N LYS A 377 -8.77 -32.08 3.34
CA LYS A 377 -9.81 -32.91 2.72
C LYS A 377 -9.90 -34.16 3.59
N ARG A 378 -10.73 -34.12 4.64
CA ARG A 378 -11.09 -35.33 5.39
C ARG A 378 -11.58 -36.32 4.34
N GLY A 379 -10.84 -37.41 4.18
CA GLY A 379 -11.33 -38.59 3.50
C GLY A 379 -12.71 -38.94 4.05
N ALA A 380 -13.53 -39.53 3.17
CA ALA A 380 -14.89 -39.97 3.42
C ALA A 380 -15.16 -40.32 4.90
N LEU A 381 -16.21 -39.70 5.45
CA LEU A 381 -16.69 -39.89 6.82
C LEU A 381 -16.76 -41.38 7.21
N GLU A 382 -16.08 -41.74 8.29
CA GLU A 382 -16.64 -42.66 9.28
C GLU A 382 -17.22 -41.83 10.44
N VAL A 383 -18.52 -42.04 10.69
CA VAL A 383 -19.28 -41.48 11.80
C VAL A 383 -19.06 -42.35 13.04
N PRO A 384 -18.71 -41.76 14.19
CA PRO A 384 -19.50 -42.02 15.40
C PRO A 384 -19.76 -40.71 16.18
N THR A 385 -21.03 -40.31 16.32
CA THR A 385 -21.86 -40.48 17.54
C THR A 385 -21.27 -39.93 18.85
N GLY A 386 -21.75 -38.73 19.22
CA GLY A 386 -22.31 -38.42 20.55
C GLY A 386 -21.34 -38.09 21.69
N ALA A 387 -21.42 -36.87 22.19
CA ALA A 387 -21.74 -36.56 23.58
C ALA A 387 -21.75 -35.03 23.80
N GLU A 388 -22.89 -34.54 24.29
CA GLU A 388 -23.09 -33.19 24.80
C GLU A 388 -22.41 -33.04 26.17
N GLY A 389 -21.90 -31.85 26.45
CA GLY A 389 -21.35 -31.47 27.75
C GLY A 389 -21.19 -29.96 27.84
N GLU A 390 -22.17 -29.31 28.47
CA GLU A 390 -22.16 -27.91 28.89
C GLU A 390 -21.17 -27.69 30.04
N THR A 391 -20.45 -26.56 30.07
CA THR A 391 -20.03 -25.89 31.31
C THR A 391 -19.85 -24.38 31.11
N GLU A 392 -20.29 -23.66 32.14
CA GLU A 392 -20.44 -22.22 32.28
C GLU A 392 -19.12 -21.47 32.57
N GLY A 393 -19.10 -20.20 32.15
CA GLY A 393 -18.68 -19.00 32.88
C GLY A 393 -17.37 -18.94 33.67
N GLU A 394 -16.47 -18.03 33.26
CA GLU A 394 -15.66 -17.23 34.20
C GLU A 394 -15.26 -15.89 33.55
N GLU A 395 -15.69 -14.78 34.17
CA GLU A 395 -15.30 -13.41 33.85
C GLU A 395 -14.01 -13.05 34.60
N ASP A 396 -13.04 -12.42 33.94
CA ASP A 396 -11.80 -11.93 34.58
C ASP A 396 -11.55 -10.45 34.22
N PRO A 397 -10.98 -9.64 35.15
CA PRO A 397 -11.21 -8.21 35.22
C PRO A 397 -10.24 -7.34 34.41
N LEU A 398 -10.80 -6.22 33.96
CA LEU A 398 -10.17 -5.10 33.28
C LEU A 398 -9.11 -4.41 34.16
N THR A 399 -7.85 -4.39 33.71
CA THR A 399 -6.76 -3.63 34.34
C THR A 399 -6.65 -2.23 33.74
N THR A 400 -7.03 -1.22 34.53
CA THR A 400 -6.92 0.20 34.22
C THR A 400 -5.69 0.81 34.90
N THR A 401 -4.60 1.03 34.17
CA THR A 401 -3.48 1.86 34.65
C THR A 401 -2.79 2.58 33.49
N HIS A 402 -3.40 3.63 32.93
CA HIS A 402 -2.67 4.68 32.18
C HIS A 402 -3.36 6.06 32.15
N THR A 403 -4.41 6.29 32.95
CA THR A 403 -5.18 7.55 32.94
C THR A 403 -4.73 8.59 33.99
N ALA A 404 -3.88 8.21 34.97
CA ALA A 404 -3.45 9.12 36.03
C ALA A 404 -2.31 10.07 35.62
N GLU A 405 -1.43 9.66 34.70
CA GLU A 405 -0.24 10.44 34.35
C GLU A 405 -0.53 11.56 33.33
N ILE A 406 -1.51 11.35 32.44
CA ILE A 406 -1.94 12.35 31.45
C ILE A 406 -2.75 13.49 32.14
N ALA A 407 -3.55 13.15 33.15
CA ALA A 407 -4.35 14.14 33.88
C ALA A 407 -3.48 15.14 34.66
N LEU A 408 -2.30 14.71 35.16
CA LEU A 408 -1.39 15.58 35.91
C LEU A 408 -0.66 16.58 35.00
N ALA A 409 -0.30 16.16 33.77
CA ALA A 409 0.33 17.03 32.78
C ALA A 409 -0.61 18.14 32.27
N CYS A 410 -1.89 17.81 32.05
CA CYS A 410 -2.91 18.80 31.65
C CYS A 410 -3.22 19.82 32.75
N LEU A 411 -3.17 19.41 34.03
CA LEU A 411 -3.44 20.30 35.16
C LEU A 411 -2.35 21.37 35.34
N VAL A 412 -1.08 21.00 35.12
CA VAL A 412 0.06 21.93 35.19
C VAL A 412 -0.02 23.00 34.09
N LEU A 413 -0.38 22.61 32.85
CA LEU A 413 -0.54 23.55 31.74
C LEU A 413 -1.70 24.54 31.97
N PHE A 414 -2.81 24.08 32.54
CA PHE A 414 -3.95 24.95 32.86
C PHE A 414 -3.62 25.97 33.95
N VAL A 415 -2.88 25.59 34.99
CA VAL A 415 -2.47 26.51 36.08
C VAL A 415 -1.52 27.58 35.56
N VAL A 416 -0.57 27.23 34.68
CA VAL A 416 0.37 28.19 34.08
C VAL A 416 -0.36 29.17 33.16
N ALA A 417 -1.27 28.70 32.29
CA ALA A 417 -2.07 29.57 31.42
C ALA A 417 -2.96 30.54 32.24
N SER A 418 -3.58 30.04 33.32
CA SER A 418 -4.42 30.85 34.21
C SER A 418 -3.65 31.99 34.90
N VAL A 419 -2.42 31.73 35.32
CA VAL A 419 -1.55 32.74 35.97
C VAL A 419 -1.09 33.81 34.97
N VAL A 420 -0.80 33.42 33.71
CA VAL A 420 -0.41 34.35 32.65
C VAL A 420 -1.58 35.25 32.23
N VAL A 421 -2.78 34.71 32.10
CA VAL A 421 -3.99 35.48 31.74
C VAL A 421 -4.40 36.45 32.86
N ARG A 422 -4.34 36.02 34.13
CA ARG A 422 -4.64 36.91 35.28
C ARG A 422 -3.66 38.08 35.39
N ARG A 423 -2.38 37.88 35.06
CA ARG A 423 -1.37 38.95 35.05
C ARG A 423 -1.58 39.95 33.90
N ARG A 424 -2.03 39.50 32.72
CA ARG A 424 -2.35 40.40 31.60
C ARG A 424 -3.60 41.25 31.84
N SER A 425 -4.62 40.74 32.53
CA SER A 425 -5.85 41.52 32.80
C SER A 425 -5.63 42.72 33.74
N LYS A 426 -4.65 42.64 34.65
CA LYS A 426 -4.32 43.77 35.54
C LYS A 426 -3.51 44.89 34.87
N SER A 427 -2.98 44.66 33.67
CA SER A 427 -2.15 45.64 32.94
C SER A 427 -2.93 46.50 31.95
N LYS A 428 -4.21 46.20 31.67
CA LYS A 428 -5.05 46.97 30.75
C LYS A 428 -6.18 47.67 31.49
N ARG A 429 -5.84 48.73 32.20
CA ARG A 429 -6.81 49.75 32.62
C ARG A 429 -6.17 51.13 32.62
N THR A 430 -5.88 51.63 31.43
CA THR A 430 -5.78 53.06 31.08
C THR A 430 -5.83 53.18 29.56
N ASP A 431 -6.68 54.10 29.09
CA ASP A 431 -6.76 54.70 27.75
C ASP A 431 -7.15 53.77 26.58
N GLY A 432 -8.04 54.12 25.65
CA GLY A 432 -8.74 55.34 25.30
C GLY A 432 -9.45 55.06 23.97
N GLN A 433 -10.58 55.73 23.72
CA GLN A 433 -11.40 55.63 22.50
C GLN A 433 -10.60 55.91 21.21
N VAL A 434 -11.05 55.34 20.08
CA VAL A 434 -11.61 56.03 18.89
C VAL A 434 -11.49 55.13 17.63
N SER A 435 -12.55 55.16 16.83
CA SER A 435 -12.93 54.42 15.62
C SER A 435 -11.97 54.46 14.42
N TYR A 436 -12.10 53.49 13.50
CA TYR A 436 -12.08 53.78 12.05
C TYR A 436 -12.94 52.81 11.22
N GLN A 437 -13.55 53.39 10.18
CA GLN A 437 -14.52 52.84 9.23
C GLN A 437 -13.91 52.02 8.08
N MET A 438 -14.83 51.37 7.35
CA MET A 438 -14.70 50.64 6.08
C MET A 438 -14.19 51.44 4.86
N ALA A 439 -13.62 50.71 3.90
CA ALA A 439 -13.75 50.88 2.42
C ALA A 439 -13.19 49.59 1.77
N GLN A 440 -13.96 48.74 1.07
CA GLN A 440 -14.33 48.79 -0.36
C GLN A 440 -13.24 49.31 -1.31
N ILE A 441 -12.61 48.38 -2.07
CA ILE A 441 -12.60 48.28 -3.54
C ILE A 441 -12.58 46.79 -3.90
#